data_AF-A0A1I3RL78-F1
#
_entry.id   AF-A0A1I3RL78-F1
#
_cell.length_a   1.000
_cell.length_b   1.000
_cell.length_c   1.000
_cell.angle_alpha   90.00
_cell.angle_beta   90.00
_cell.angle_gamma   90.00
#
_symmetry.space_group_name_H-M   'P 1'
#
loop_
_entity.id
_entity.type
_entity.pdbx_description
1 polymer ?
#
loop_
_entity_poly.entity_id
_entity_poly.type
_entity_poly.pdbx_seq_one_letter_code
_entity_poly.pdbx_strand_id
1 'polypeptide(L)'
;MTTLKQIKQNTSPSTNVYDQPFYKSLIRRSLNYLSAGYPVHYTGPSGIGKTTLAIHVAKQRNRPVTLLTGNKDLTNDDLIGAYKGYNRKKLNDNFVKTVRKIEENVTEDWVSGHLYEAVKNGHTLIYDEFTRSSPDTNNLFLSVLEEKVLPLYGSKSKQSHIRVHPDFRVVFTSNPAEYVGVYDTQDALMDRMISIPLDHMTEEAEIAVVMERTGIRQEKAEAIVQFIRGLNQMVQRNEVPLSLRASIMIADIARQTGISIDGNNEEFQNLCLDLTYFSFVTSEMDEKKVKETILTQCKKI
;
A
#
# COMPACT_ATOMS: atom_id res chain seq x y z
N MET A 1 -4.57 15.86 -6.45
CA MET A 1 -3.74 15.17 -7.47
C MET A 1 -2.56 14.49 -6.77
N THR A 2 -2.66 13.20 -6.46
CA THR A 2 -1.47 12.38 -6.19
C THR A 2 -1.32 11.36 -7.32
N THR A 3 -1.24 11.87 -8.54
CA THR A 3 -0.86 11.06 -9.70
C THR A 3 0.65 10.86 -9.60
N LEU A 4 1.10 9.61 -9.40
CA LEU A 4 2.53 9.30 -9.35
C LEU A 4 3.18 9.68 -10.68
N LYS A 5 3.81 10.86 -10.73
CA LYS A 5 4.64 11.28 -11.86
C LYS A 5 5.84 10.34 -11.96
N GLN A 6 6.16 9.97 -13.20
CA GLN A 6 7.26 9.06 -13.54
C GLN A 6 8.59 9.60 -12.98
N ILE A 7 9.22 8.81 -12.10
CA ILE A 7 10.63 8.99 -11.73
C ILE A 7 11.44 8.21 -12.77
N LYS A 8 12.29 8.89 -13.52
CA LYS A 8 13.27 8.27 -14.44
C LYS A 8 14.20 7.37 -13.63
N GLN A 9 14.23 6.08 -13.95
CA GLN A 9 15.20 5.13 -13.41
C GLN A 9 16.58 5.41 -14.03
N ASN A 10 17.55 5.79 -13.19
CA ASN A 10 18.96 5.70 -13.55
C ASN A 10 19.35 4.22 -13.52
N THR A 11 19.79 3.71 -14.67
CA THR A 11 20.21 2.33 -14.89
C THR A 11 21.64 2.12 -14.39
N SER A 12 21.79 1.46 -13.25
CA SER A 12 22.95 0.60 -12.95
C SER A 12 22.54 -0.86 -13.20
N PRO A 13 23.45 -1.75 -13.64
CA PRO A 13 23.12 -3.16 -13.90
C PRO A 13 23.08 -3.93 -12.58
N SER A 14 22.14 -3.57 -11.70
CA SER A 14 21.74 -4.38 -10.57
C SER A 14 20.55 -5.21 -11.01
N THR A 15 20.64 -6.54 -10.91
CA THR A 15 19.53 -7.47 -11.14
C THR A 15 18.28 -6.92 -10.47
N ASN A 16 17.25 -6.61 -11.26
CA ASN A 16 16.02 -6.03 -10.76
C ASN A 16 15.38 -7.02 -9.78
N VAL A 17 14.94 -6.59 -8.60
CA VAL A 17 14.24 -7.44 -7.61
C VAL A 17 13.11 -8.24 -8.26
N TYR A 18 12.40 -7.63 -9.20
CA TYR A 18 11.28 -8.24 -9.90
C TYR A 18 11.70 -9.32 -10.92
N ASP A 19 13.00 -9.49 -11.18
CA ASP A 19 13.53 -10.60 -11.98
C ASP A 19 13.68 -11.91 -11.21
N GLN A 20 13.58 -11.88 -9.88
CA GLN A 20 13.63 -13.08 -9.05
C GLN A 20 12.45 -14.02 -9.36
N PRO A 21 12.65 -15.36 -9.36
CA PRO A 21 11.61 -16.33 -9.71
C PRO A 21 10.32 -16.16 -8.88
N PHE A 22 10.47 -15.82 -7.60
CA PHE A 22 9.37 -15.51 -6.69
C PHE A 22 8.47 -14.40 -7.24
N TYR A 23 9.05 -13.23 -7.54
CA TYR A 23 8.29 -12.08 -8.06
C TYR A 23 7.81 -12.29 -9.49
N LYS A 24 8.61 -12.90 -10.37
CA LYS A 24 8.21 -13.21 -11.75
C LYS A 24 6.92 -14.02 -11.81
N SER A 25 6.83 -15.06 -10.98
CA SER A 25 5.64 -15.91 -10.91
C SER A 25 4.40 -15.12 -10.47
N LEU A 26 4.54 -14.31 -9.42
CA LEU A 26 3.46 -13.47 -8.88
C LEU A 26 3.00 -12.43 -9.90
N ILE A 27 3.93 -11.66 -10.48
CA ILE A 27 3.64 -10.62 -11.47
C ILE A 27 2.91 -11.22 -12.67
N ARG A 28 3.41 -12.33 -13.22
CA ARG A 28 2.81 -13.01 -14.37
C ARG A 28 1.37 -13.43 -14.10
N ARG A 29 1.11 -14.06 -12.95
CA ARG A 29 -0.24 -14.49 -12.55
C ARG A 29 -1.16 -13.29 -12.37
N SER A 30 -0.72 -12.27 -11.65
CA SER A 30 -1.51 -11.06 -11.41
C SER A 30 -1.87 -10.34 -12.71
N LEU A 31 -0.93 -10.22 -13.65
CA LEU A 31 -1.21 -9.65 -14.96
C LEU A 31 -2.21 -10.47 -15.77
N ASN A 32 -2.14 -11.80 -15.71
CA ASN A 32 -3.11 -12.67 -16.38
C ASN A 32 -4.52 -12.48 -15.80
N TYR A 33 -4.66 -12.46 -14.48
CA TYR A 33 -5.93 -12.23 -13.79
C TYR A 33 -6.52 -10.86 -14.11
N LEU A 34 -5.69 -9.81 -14.03
CA LEU A 34 -6.10 -8.47 -14.40
C LEU A 34 -6.48 -8.40 -15.88
N SER A 35 -5.74 -9.03 -16.80
CA SER A 35 -6.09 -9.03 -18.21
C SER A 35 -7.44 -9.71 -18.49
N ALA A 36 -7.74 -10.79 -17.76
CA ALA A 36 -9.02 -11.49 -17.80
C ALA A 36 -10.19 -10.70 -17.17
N GLY A 37 -9.94 -9.55 -16.53
CA GLY A 37 -10.99 -8.72 -15.94
C GLY A 37 -11.27 -8.97 -14.47
N TYR A 38 -10.52 -9.88 -13.83
CA TYR A 38 -10.68 -10.19 -12.41
C TYR A 38 -9.82 -9.26 -11.54
N PRO A 39 -10.36 -8.75 -10.43
CA PRO A 39 -9.57 -8.03 -9.43
C PRO A 39 -8.57 -8.96 -8.77
N VAL A 40 -7.41 -8.42 -8.42
CA VAL A 40 -6.37 -9.14 -7.70
C VAL A 40 -6.29 -8.61 -6.28
N HIS A 41 -6.14 -9.50 -5.30
CA HIS A 41 -6.00 -9.16 -3.91
C HIS A 41 -4.71 -9.76 -3.35
N TYR A 42 -3.83 -8.93 -2.79
CA TYR A 42 -2.63 -9.38 -2.08
C TYR A 42 -2.87 -9.35 -0.57
N THR A 43 -2.84 -10.52 0.06
CA THR A 43 -2.99 -10.66 1.51
C THR A 43 -1.70 -11.13 2.14
N GLY A 44 -1.37 -10.64 3.33
CA GLY A 44 -0.18 -11.04 4.08
C GLY A 44 0.19 -10.02 5.17
N PRO A 45 1.21 -10.27 6.00
CA PRO A 45 1.62 -9.36 7.07
C PRO A 45 2.07 -7.98 6.55
N SER A 46 2.12 -6.98 7.43
CA SER A 46 2.64 -5.65 7.06
C SER A 46 4.14 -5.69 6.79
N GLY A 47 4.62 -4.80 5.92
CA GLY A 47 6.06 -4.63 5.66
C GLY A 47 6.71 -5.58 4.65
N ILE A 48 5.97 -6.53 4.06
CA ILE A 48 6.49 -7.47 3.04
C ILE A 48 6.51 -6.91 1.60
N GLY A 49 6.03 -5.68 1.39
CA GLY A 49 6.03 -5.03 0.08
C GLY A 49 4.81 -5.27 -0.81
N LYS A 50 3.64 -5.63 -0.26
CA LYS A 50 2.38 -5.83 -1.01
C LYS A 50 2.01 -4.63 -1.88
N THR A 51 1.99 -3.43 -1.29
CA THR A 51 1.67 -2.18 -1.99
C THR A 51 2.68 -1.90 -3.10
N THR A 52 3.97 -2.13 -2.83
CA THR A 52 5.03 -1.96 -3.84
C THR A 52 4.85 -2.92 -5.01
N LEU A 53 4.50 -4.19 -4.74
CA LEU A 53 4.19 -5.17 -5.79
C LEU A 53 2.93 -4.79 -6.57
N ALA A 54 1.87 -4.31 -5.90
CA ALA A 54 0.65 -3.82 -6.54
C ALA A 54 0.94 -2.65 -7.49
N ILE A 55 1.73 -1.67 -7.05
CA ILE A 55 2.17 -0.54 -7.87
C ILE A 55 2.99 -1.02 -9.08
N HIS A 56 3.90 -1.97 -8.86
CA HIS A 56 4.71 -2.52 -9.94
C HIS A 56 3.85 -3.20 -11.01
N VAL A 57 2.95 -4.10 -10.61
CA VAL A 57 2.03 -4.79 -11.53
C VAL A 57 1.10 -3.80 -12.24
N ALA A 58 0.57 -2.80 -11.54
CA ALA A 58 -0.29 -1.79 -12.12
C ALA A 58 0.42 -0.96 -13.20
N LYS A 59 1.69 -0.61 -12.98
CA LYS A 59 2.51 0.12 -13.96
C LYS A 59 2.79 -0.69 -15.23
N GLN A 60 2.92 -2.00 -15.13
CA GLN A 60 3.13 -2.87 -16.31
C GLN A 60 1.92 -2.91 -17.26
N ARG A 61 0.74 -2.46 -16.83
CA ARG A 61 -0.44 -2.34 -17.70
C ARG A 61 -0.39 -1.16 -18.67
N ASN A 62 0.63 -0.29 -18.59
CA ASN A 62 0.74 0.93 -19.43
C ASN A 62 -0.50 1.84 -19.36
N ARG A 63 -1.12 1.93 -18.18
CA ARG A 63 -2.27 2.81 -17.91
C ARG A 63 -2.02 3.63 -16.65
N PRO A 64 -2.72 4.76 -16.46
CA PRO A 64 -2.62 5.54 -15.24
C PRO A 64 -2.96 4.68 -14.00
N VAL A 65 -2.23 4.92 -12.92
CA VAL A 65 -2.40 4.24 -11.64
C VAL A 65 -2.97 5.24 -10.65
N THR A 66 -4.10 4.90 -10.04
CA THR A 66 -4.68 5.64 -8.91
C THR A 66 -4.39 4.85 -7.64
N LEU A 67 -3.86 5.50 -6.59
CA LEU A 67 -3.66 4.89 -5.28
C LEU A 67 -4.70 5.43 -4.31
N LEU A 68 -5.37 4.52 -3.61
CA LEU A 68 -6.32 4.78 -2.55
C LEU A 68 -5.84 4.01 -1.32
N THR A 69 -5.73 4.69 -0.18
CA THR A 69 -5.32 4.06 1.08
C THR A 69 -6.52 3.99 2.01
N GLY A 70 -6.85 2.77 2.44
CA GLY A 70 -7.92 2.50 3.35
C GLY A 70 -7.65 3.07 4.73
N ASN A 71 -8.66 3.75 5.25
CA ASN A 71 -8.72 4.27 6.61
C ASN A 71 -10.20 4.51 6.99
N LYS A 72 -10.47 4.68 8.28
CA LYS A 72 -11.83 4.83 8.82
C LYS A 72 -12.49 6.15 8.41
N ASP A 73 -11.70 7.16 8.10
CA ASP A 73 -12.18 8.50 7.72
C ASP A 73 -12.46 8.61 6.22
N LEU A 74 -12.16 7.57 5.43
CA LEU A 74 -12.39 7.56 4.00
C LEU A 74 -13.89 7.50 3.71
N THR A 75 -14.42 8.56 3.12
CA THR A 75 -15.85 8.70 2.83
C THR A 75 -16.20 8.44 1.37
N ASN A 76 -17.49 8.22 1.09
CA ASN A 76 -18.01 8.14 -0.27
C ASN A 76 -17.77 9.43 -1.07
N ASP A 77 -17.76 10.58 -0.42
CA ASP A 77 -17.46 11.88 -1.05
C ASP A 77 -16.01 11.95 -1.54
N ASP A 78 -15.06 11.30 -0.84
CA ASP A 78 -13.66 11.24 -1.27
C ASP A 78 -13.45 10.29 -2.46
N LEU A 79 -14.31 9.27 -2.57
CA LEU A 79 -14.26 8.27 -3.64
C LEU A 79 -14.98 8.71 -4.90
N ILE A 80 -16.22 9.16 -4.77
CA ILE A 80 -17.08 9.55 -5.87
C ILE A 80 -16.84 11.01 -6.24
N GLY A 81 -16.69 11.86 -5.23
CA GLY A 81 -16.65 13.30 -5.37
C GLY A 81 -17.82 13.97 -4.67
N ALA A 82 -17.66 15.26 -4.44
CA ALA A 82 -18.67 16.09 -3.81
C ALA A 82 -18.66 17.49 -4.43
N TYR A 83 -19.78 18.19 -4.31
CA TYR A 83 -19.86 19.62 -4.60
C TYR A 83 -19.16 20.38 -3.47
N LYS A 84 -18.03 21.02 -3.77
CA LYS A 84 -17.22 21.78 -2.80
C LYS A 84 -17.03 23.21 -3.30
N GLY A 85 -17.07 24.15 -2.36
CA GLY A 85 -16.88 25.58 -2.62
C GLY A 85 -18.15 26.30 -3.03
N TYR A 86 -18.17 27.61 -2.82
CA TYR A 86 -19.25 28.51 -3.20
C TYR A 86 -18.65 29.68 -3.98
N ASN A 87 -18.82 29.69 -5.30
CA ASN A 87 -18.52 30.85 -6.11
C ASN A 87 -19.69 31.83 -5.99
N ARG A 88 -19.50 32.92 -5.24
CA ARG A 88 -20.49 33.99 -5.07
C ARG A 88 -20.20 35.10 -6.07
N LYS A 89 -21.03 35.20 -7.12
CA LYS A 89 -20.98 36.33 -8.06
C LYS A 89 -22.05 37.34 -7.65
N LYS A 90 -21.62 38.53 -7.21
CA LYS A 90 -22.50 39.64 -6.84
C LYS A 90 -22.51 40.67 -7.97
N LEU A 91 -23.63 40.77 -8.68
CA LEU A 91 -23.87 41.85 -9.63
C LEU A 91 -24.58 42.99 -8.89
N ASN A 92 -23.96 44.17 -8.90
CA ASN A 92 -24.52 45.38 -8.32
C ASN A 92 -24.81 46.36 -9.45
N ASP A 93 -26.05 46.34 -9.91
CA ASP A 93 -26.52 47.16 -11.01
C ASP A 93 -27.23 48.40 -10.45
N ASN A 94 -26.63 49.57 -10.66
CA ASN A 94 -27.20 50.88 -10.31
C ASN A 94 -27.79 51.56 -11.57
N PHE A 95 -28.90 51.05 -12.10
CA PHE A 95 -29.52 51.64 -13.30
C PHE A 95 -30.33 52.92 -13.03
N VAL A 96 -30.82 53.16 -11.80
CA VAL A 96 -31.51 54.39 -11.39
C VAL A 96 -31.19 54.69 -9.91
N LYS A 97 -30.95 55.95 -9.54
CA LYS A 97 -30.52 56.42 -8.19
C LYS A 97 -31.35 55.94 -6.99
N THR A 98 -32.51 55.32 -7.21
CA THR A 98 -33.49 54.98 -6.15
C THR A 98 -33.69 53.47 -5.95
N VAL A 99 -33.17 52.59 -6.82
CA VAL A 99 -33.37 51.14 -6.70
C VAL A 99 -32.04 50.40 -6.83
N ARG A 100 -31.64 49.71 -5.76
CA ARG A 100 -30.50 48.77 -5.77
C ARG A 100 -31.02 47.35 -6.00
N LYS A 101 -30.61 46.71 -7.09
CA LYS A 101 -30.81 45.27 -7.29
C LYS A 101 -29.50 44.56 -7.00
N ILE A 102 -29.52 43.66 -6.02
CA ILE A 102 -28.39 42.79 -5.69
C ILE A 102 -28.77 41.38 -6.14
N GLU A 103 -28.12 40.88 -7.19
CA GLU A 103 -28.20 39.47 -7.56
C GLU A 103 -26.96 38.76 -7.02
N GLU A 104 -27.19 37.73 -6.20
CA GLU A 104 -26.14 36.85 -5.71
C GLU A 104 -26.37 35.46 -6.28
N ASN A 105 -25.52 35.06 -7.22
CA ASN A 105 -25.47 33.70 -7.71
C ASN A 105 -24.42 32.93 -6.89
N VAL A 106 -24.83 31.86 -6.23
CA VAL A 106 -23.96 30.94 -5.51
C VAL A 106 -23.90 29.65 -6.33
N THR A 107 -22.75 29.37 -6.94
CA THR A 107 -22.52 28.10 -7.67
C THR A 107 -21.53 27.24 -6.90
N GLU A 108 -21.85 25.95 -6.78
CA GLU A 108 -20.95 24.95 -6.19
C GLU A 108 -20.16 24.24 -7.29
N ASP A 109 -18.86 24.02 -7.08
CA ASP A 109 -18.01 23.33 -8.05
C ASP A 109 -17.95 21.83 -7.71
N TRP A 110 -18.17 20.97 -8.71
CA TRP A 110 -18.00 19.52 -8.53
C TRP A 110 -16.51 19.17 -8.50
N VAL A 111 -16.09 18.49 -7.45
CA VAL A 111 -14.74 17.92 -7.34
C VAL A 111 -14.85 16.40 -7.40
N SER A 112 -14.37 15.81 -8.49
CA SER A 112 -14.36 14.36 -8.67
C SER A 112 -13.49 13.65 -7.64
N GLY A 113 -13.99 12.53 -7.11
CA GLY A 113 -13.24 11.64 -6.23
C GLY A 113 -12.31 10.69 -6.99
N HIS A 114 -11.43 10.02 -6.25
CA HIS A 114 -10.38 9.18 -6.84
C HIS A 114 -10.93 7.94 -7.54
N LEU A 115 -11.97 7.32 -6.99
CA LEU A 115 -12.63 6.15 -7.59
C LEU A 115 -13.40 6.58 -8.85
N TYR A 116 -14.11 7.71 -8.82
CA TYR A 116 -14.81 8.25 -9.98
C TYR A 116 -13.87 8.44 -11.18
N GLU A 117 -12.74 9.13 -10.99
CA GLU A 117 -11.79 9.37 -12.07
C GLU A 117 -11.16 8.05 -12.57
N ALA A 118 -10.85 7.13 -11.66
CA ALA A 118 -10.29 5.84 -12.04
C ALA A 118 -11.27 5.01 -12.87
N VAL A 119 -12.53 4.95 -12.45
CA VAL A 119 -13.61 4.21 -13.11
C VAL A 119 -13.93 4.82 -14.47
N LYS A 120 -14.01 6.14 -14.57
CA LYS A 120 -14.35 6.87 -15.80
C LYS A 120 -13.28 6.74 -16.87
N ASN A 121 -12.00 6.83 -16.49
CA ASN A 121 -10.87 6.86 -17.41
C ASN A 121 -10.17 5.49 -17.59
N GLY A 122 -10.66 4.45 -16.90
CA GLY A 122 -10.11 3.10 -17.00
C GLY A 122 -8.70 2.96 -16.41
N HIS A 123 -8.46 3.54 -15.24
CA HIS A 123 -7.18 3.40 -14.54
C HIS A 123 -7.00 1.99 -13.96
N THR A 124 -5.78 1.71 -13.51
CA THR A 124 -5.58 0.66 -12.49
C THR A 124 -5.68 1.32 -11.11
N LEU A 125 -6.71 0.98 -10.35
CA LEU A 125 -6.85 1.42 -8.98
C LEU A 125 -6.11 0.45 -8.05
N ILE A 126 -5.33 0.98 -7.14
CA ILE A 126 -4.73 0.22 -6.03
C ILE A 126 -5.47 0.66 -4.77
N TYR A 127 -6.18 -0.25 -4.14
CA TYR A 127 -6.84 -0.03 -2.87
C TYR A 127 -6.06 -0.73 -1.76
N ASP A 128 -5.18 0.04 -1.13
CA ASP A 128 -4.24 -0.41 -0.14
C ASP A 128 -4.89 -0.46 1.25
N GLU A 129 -4.69 -1.55 1.99
CA GLU A 129 -5.27 -1.74 3.34
C GLU A 129 -6.80 -1.53 3.38
N PHE A 130 -7.53 -2.10 2.41
CA PHE A 130 -8.99 -1.88 2.27
C PHE A 130 -9.80 -2.32 3.50
N THR A 131 -9.23 -3.24 4.29
CA THR A 131 -9.79 -3.72 5.56
C THR A 131 -9.94 -2.62 6.62
N ARG A 132 -9.20 -1.51 6.47
CA ARG A 132 -9.24 -0.37 7.40
C ARG A 132 -10.35 0.63 7.11
N SER A 133 -11.03 0.49 5.98
CA SER A 133 -12.14 1.37 5.58
C SER A 133 -13.48 0.86 6.05
N SER A 134 -14.46 1.78 6.10
CA SER A 134 -15.81 1.47 6.54
C SER A 134 -16.53 0.50 5.59
N PRO A 135 -17.47 -0.31 6.10
CA PRO A 135 -18.35 -1.14 5.28
C PRO A 135 -19.05 -0.37 4.16
N ASP A 136 -19.56 0.83 4.47
CA ASP A 136 -20.26 1.69 3.50
C ASP A 136 -19.36 2.09 2.32
N THR A 137 -18.11 2.42 2.60
CA THR A 137 -17.11 2.74 1.58
C THR A 137 -16.77 1.52 0.72
N ASN A 138 -16.68 0.35 1.34
CA ASN A 138 -16.39 -0.91 0.66
C ASN A 138 -17.56 -1.40 -0.21
N ASN A 139 -18.81 -1.08 0.15
CA ASN A 139 -20.00 -1.43 -0.62
C ASN A 139 -20.00 -0.84 -2.03
N LEU A 140 -19.39 0.33 -2.26
CA LEU A 140 -19.23 0.90 -3.60
C LEU A 140 -18.49 -0.04 -4.56
N PHE A 141 -17.53 -0.79 -4.03
CA PHE A 141 -16.74 -1.71 -4.84
C PHE A 141 -17.56 -2.94 -5.26
N LEU A 142 -18.59 -3.34 -4.52
CA LEU A 142 -19.45 -4.45 -4.90
C LEU A 142 -20.13 -4.18 -6.26
N SER A 143 -20.82 -3.04 -6.40
CA SER A 143 -21.46 -2.64 -7.66
C SER A 143 -20.45 -2.42 -8.80
N VAL A 144 -19.28 -1.85 -8.49
CA VAL A 144 -18.22 -1.62 -9.49
C VAL A 144 -17.68 -2.94 -10.04
N LEU A 145 -17.49 -3.94 -9.18
CA LEU A 145 -16.90 -5.22 -9.54
C LEU A 145 -17.91 -6.14 -10.25
N GLU A 146 -19.16 -6.19 -9.79
CA GLU A 146 -20.19 -7.12 -10.26
C GLU A 146 -21.02 -6.51 -11.42
N GLU A 147 -21.68 -5.39 -11.17
CA GLU A 147 -22.61 -4.75 -12.12
C GLU A 147 -21.90 -3.85 -13.15
N LYS A 148 -20.60 -3.60 -12.96
CA LYS A 148 -19.80 -2.68 -13.77
C LYS A 148 -20.40 -1.26 -13.81
N VAL A 149 -20.93 -0.80 -12.68
CA VAL A 149 -21.41 0.57 -12.49
C VAL A 149 -20.88 1.15 -11.17
N LEU A 150 -20.60 2.45 -11.17
CA LEU A 150 -20.34 3.21 -9.95
C LEU A 150 -21.59 4.06 -9.65
N PRO A 151 -22.35 3.76 -8.58
CA PRO A 151 -23.47 4.60 -8.15
C PRO A 151 -22.97 5.98 -7.69
N LEU A 152 -23.69 7.04 -8.08
CA LEU A 152 -23.40 8.41 -7.70
C LEU A 152 -24.35 8.87 -6.58
N TYR A 153 -24.21 8.29 -5.39
CA TYR A 153 -25.04 8.66 -4.23
C TYR A 153 -24.88 10.15 -3.89
N GLY A 154 -25.99 10.84 -3.60
CA GLY A 154 -25.96 12.23 -3.12
C GLY A 154 -25.48 13.28 -4.11
N SER A 155 -25.10 12.91 -5.33
CA SER A 155 -24.70 13.89 -6.35
C SER A 155 -25.94 14.63 -6.86
N LYS A 156 -25.91 15.98 -6.83
CA LYS A 156 -26.89 16.84 -7.53
C LYS A 156 -26.86 16.66 -9.07
N SER A 157 -26.04 15.74 -9.57
CA SER A 157 -25.99 15.29 -10.96
C SER A 157 -27.31 14.66 -11.41
N LYS A 158 -27.67 14.84 -12.68
CA LYS A 158 -28.80 14.15 -13.32
C LYS A 158 -28.55 12.65 -13.52
N GLN A 159 -27.30 12.19 -13.43
CA GLN A 159 -26.93 10.79 -13.59
C GLN A 159 -26.89 10.09 -12.23
N SER A 160 -27.63 8.98 -12.09
CA SER A 160 -27.66 8.17 -10.87
C SER A 160 -26.44 7.25 -10.71
N HIS A 161 -25.73 6.97 -11.80
CA HIS A 161 -24.57 6.09 -11.84
C HIS A 161 -23.72 6.40 -13.08
N ILE A 162 -22.48 5.91 -13.09
CA ILE A 162 -21.63 5.85 -14.29
C ILE A 162 -21.26 4.41 -14.61
N ARG A 163 -21.10 4.10 -15.90
CA ARG A 163 -20.61 2.80 -16.34
C ARG A 163 -19.10 2.69 -16.14
N VAL A 164 -18.63 1.55 -15.66
CA VAL A 164 -17.21 1.27 -15.47
C VAL A 164 -16.52 1.12 -16.83
N HIS A 165 -15.41 1.85 -17.00
CA HIS A 165 -14.62 1.78 -18.23
C HIS A 165 -14.11 0.34 -18.46
N PRO A 166 -14.18 -0.21 -19.70
CA PRO A 166 -13.79 -1.61 -19.98
C PRO A 166 -12.38 -2.00 -19.54
N ASP A 167 -11.44 -1.05 -19.55
CA ASP A 167 -10.04 -1.25 -19.12
C ASP A 167 -9.77 -1.00 -17.63
N PHE A 168 -10.75 -0.55 -16.85
CA PHE A 168 -10.61 -0.35 -15.41
C PHE A 168 -10.27 -1.68 -14.73
N ARG A 169 -9.26 -1.67 -13.85
CA ARG A 169 -8.94 -2.82 -13.00
C ARG A 169 -8.60 -2.36 -11.59
N VAL A 170 -8.73 -3.27 -10.63
CA VAL A 170 -8.44 -2.99 -9.23
C VAL A 170 -7.47 -4.04 -8.69
N VAL A 171 -6.51 -3.57 -7.90
CA VAL A 171 -5.63 -4.39 -7.07
C VAL A 171 -5.85 -3.99 -5.62
N PHE A 172 -6.21 -4.95 -4.77
CA PHE A 172 -6.44 -4.75 -3.34
C PHE A 172 -5.26 -5.26 -2.53
N THR A 173 -5.05 -4.69 -1.35
CA THR A 173 -4.15 -5.26 -0.34
C THR A 173 -4.81 -5.29 1.03
N SER A 174 -4.46 -6.29 1.84
CA SER A 174 -4.91 -6.36 3.23
C SER A 174 -3.89 -7.06 4.14
N ASN A 175 -4.16 -7.00 5.44
CA ASN A 175 -3.43 -7.74 6.45
C ASN A 175 -4.37 -8.77 7.13
N PRO A 176 -4.08 -10.09 7.08
CA PRO A 176 -4.88 -11.15 7.71
C PRO A 176 -5.22 -10.88 9.19
N ALA A 177 -4.30 -10.29 9.94
CA ALA A 177 -4.52 -9.99 11.37
C ALA A 177 -5.63 -8.97 11.60
N GLU A 178 -5.93 -8.13 10.60
CA GLU A 178 -6.99 -7.13 10.70
C GLU A 178 -8.39 -7.73 10.47
N TYR A 179 -8.51 -9.00 10.06
CA TYR A 179 -9.79 -9.67 9.81
C TYR A 179 -10.47 -10.22 11.07
N VAL A 180 -9.80 -10.23 12.22
CA VAL A 180 -10.37 -10.78 13.46
C VAL A 180 -11.51 -9.86 13.96
N GLY A 181 -12.75 -10.28 13.72
CA GLY A 181 -13.97 -9.59 14.17
C GLY A 181 -14.59 -8.61 13.16
N VAL A 182 -14.36 -8.80 11.85
CA VAL A 182 -14.75 -7.81 10.84
C VAL A 182 -16.07 -8.14 10.11
N TYR A 183 -16.76 -7.07 9.71
CA TYR A 183 -18.10 -6.98 9.13
C TYR A 183 -18.32 -7.80 7.82
N ASP A 184 -19.53 -8.35 7.64
CA ASP A 184 -20.02 -9.14 6.48
C ASP A 184 -19.62 -8.59 5.09
N THR A 185 -19.52 -7.26 4.96
CA THR A 185 -19.14 -6.60 3.70
C THR A 185 -17.74 -6.96 3.20
N GLN A 186 -16.81 -7.31 4.10
CA GLN A 186 -15.46 -7.71 3.70
C GLN A 186 -15.45 -9.11 3.09
N ASP A 187 -16.26 -10.03 3.62
CA ASP A 187 -16.43 -11.37 3.05
C ASP A 187 -17.03 -11.29 1.64
N ALA A 188 -18.01 -10.41 1.43
CA ALA A 188 -18.61 -10.19 0.12
C ALA A 188 -17.60 -9.68 -0.94
N LEU A 189 -16.64 -8.83 -0.54
CA LEU A 189 -15.58 -8.40 -1.45
C LEU A 189 -14.61 -9.54 -1.75
N MET A 190 -14.24 -10.34 -0.74
CA MET A 190 -13.30 -11.44 -0.89
C MET A 190 -13.77 -12.47 -1.93
N ASP A 191 -15.07 -12.75 -1.98
CA ASP A 191 -15.68 -13.66 -2.98
C ASP A 191 -15.60 -13.13 -4.42
N ARG A 192 -15.37 -11.83 -4.62
CA ARG A 192 -15.33 -11.16 -5.92
C ARG A 192 -13.89 -10.88 -6.40
N MET A 193 -12.88 -11.38 -5.69
CA MET A 193 -11.47 -11.10 -5.96
C MET A 193 -10.63 -12.38 -5.97
N ILE A 194 -9.56 -12.39 -6.78
CA ILE A 194 -8.56 -13.45 -6.74
C ILE A 194 -7.51 -13.12 -5.68
N SER A 195 -7.53 -13.85 -4.58
CA SER A 195 -6.60 -13.66 -3.45
C SER A 195 -5.29 -14.42 -3.67
N ILE A 196 -4.18 -13.71 -3.54
CA ILE A 196 -2.81 -14.23 -3.62
C ILE A 196 -2.15 -13.98 -2.25
N PRO A 197 -1.93 -15.04 -1.45
CA PRO A 197 -1.22 -14.92 -0.18
C PRO A 197 0.26 -14.63 -0.40
N LEU A 198 0.78 -13.71 0.41
CA LEU A 198 2.17 -13.30 0.48
C LEU A 198 2.61 -13.49 1.94
N ASP A 199 2.70 -14.73 2.39
CA ASP A 199 2.98 -15.00 3.81
C ASP A 199 4.49 -14.98 4.10
N HIS A 200 5.27 -15.51 3.17
CA HIS A 200 6.73 -15.59 3.28
C HIS A 200 7.39 -15.34 1.92
N MET A 201 8.46 -14.56 1.96
CA MET A 201 9.34 -14.34 0.81
C MET A 201 10.47 -15.38 0.85
N THR A 202 11.03 -15.75 -0.30
CA THR A 202 12.23 -16.60 -0.30
C THR A 202 13.43 -15.80 0.18
N GLU A 203 14.47 -16.46 0.69
CA GLU A 203 15.67 -15.77 1.19
C GLU A 203 16.28 -14.88 0.12
N GLU A 204 16.37 -15.44 -1.08
CA GLU A 204 16.97 -14.80 -2.25
C GLU A 204 16.19 -13.56 -2.67
N ALA A 205 14.86 -13.58 -2.52
CA ALA A 205 14.01 -12.44 -2.79
C ALA A 205 14.15 -11.36 -1.70
N GLU A 206 14.28 -11.72 -0.42
CA GLU A 206 14.57 -10.76 0.66
C GLU A 206 15.93 -10.09 0.46
N ILE A 207 16.97 -10.88 0.17
CA ILE A 207 18.33 -10.39 -0.13
C ILE A 207 18.29 -9.42 -1.31
N ALA A 208 17.63 -9.80 -2.41
CA ALA A 208 17.50 -8.93 -3.57
C ALA A 208 16.83 -7.60 -3.21
N VAL A 209 15.77 -7.62 -2.39
CA VAL A 209 15.08 -6.39 -1.97
C VAL A 209 15.99 -5.51 -1.14
N VAL A 210 16.72 -6.08 -0.17
CA VAL A 210 17.66 -5.33 0.66
C VAL A 210 18.75 -4.70 -0.20
N MET A 211 19.33 -5.46 -1.13
CA MET A 211 20.35 -4.97 -2.06
C MET A 211 19.82 -3.83 -2.94
N GLU A 212 18.65 -3.95 -3.56
CA GLU A 212 18.10 -2.91 -4.43
C GLU A 212 17.76 -1.64 -3.64
N ARG A 213 17.22 -1.80 -2.42
CA ARG A 213 16.78 -0.65 -1.61
C ARG A 213 17.92 0.09 -0.94
N THR A 214 18.96 -0.63 -0.52
CA THR A 214 20.03 -0.06 0.30
C THR A 214 21.36 0.01 -0.42
N GLY A 215 21.52 -0.65 -1.57
CA GLY A 215 22.75 -0.66 -2.38
C GLY A 215 23.96 -1.30 -1.73
N ILE A 216 23.78 -2.11 -0.68
CA ILE A 216 24.87 -2.89 -0.06
C ILE A 216 25.24 -4.11 -0.91
N ARG A 217 26.43 -4.68 -0.68
CA ARG A 217 26.89 -5.90 -1.37
C ARG A 217 26.09 -7.12 -0.92
N GLN A 218 25.98 -8.11 -1.81
CA GLN A 218 25.24 -9.35 -1.58
C GLN A 218 25.64 -10.05 -0.27
N GLU A 219 26.93 -10.26 -0.02
CA GLU A 219 27.44 -10.89 1.21
C GLU A 219 26.92 -10.21 2.49
N LYS A 220 26.81 -8.87 2.48
CA LYS A 220 26.32 -8.10 3.64
C LYS A 220 24.80 -8.14 3.75
N ALA A 221 24.08 -8.17 2.63
CA ALA A 221 22.63 -8.35 2.61
C ALA A 221 22.24 -9.75 3.11
N GLU A 222 22.95 -10.78 2.68
CA GLU A 222 22.80 -12.17 3.15
C GLU A 222 22.94 -12.26 4.67
N ALA A 223 24.01 -11.67 5.23
CA ALA A 223 24.23 -11.63 6.68
C ALA A 223 23.05 -11.01 7.45
N ILE A 224 22.57 -9.84 7.02
CA ILE A 224 21.45 -9.14 7.68
C ILE A 224 20.16 -9.96 7.56
N VAL A 225 19.87 -10.51 6.38
CA VAL A 225 18.67 -11.32 6.15
C VAL A 225 18.70 -12.58 7.01
N GLN A 226 19.83 -13.28 7.07
CA GLN A 226 19.99 -14.48 7.90
C GLN A 226 19.85 -14.18 9.39
N PHE A 227 20.37 -13.04 9.85
CA PHE A 227 20.17 -12.59 11.23
C PHE A 227 18.68 -12.37 11.56
N ILE A 228 17.96 -11.63 10.72
CA ILE A 228 16.52 -11.35 10.92
C ILE A 228 15.70 -12.65 10.84
N ARG A 229 16.03 -13.56 9.91
CA ARG A 229 15.39 -14.86 9.81
C ARG A 229 15.66 -15.75 11.02
N GLY A 230 16.91 -15.78 11.49
CA GLY A 230 17.31 -16.52 12.69
C GLY A 230 16.58 -16.03 13.93
N LEU A 231 16.39 -14.72 14.05
CA LEU A 231 15.54 -14.11 15.07
C LEU A 231 14.07 -14.53 14.92
N ASN A 232 13.49 -14.44 13.71
CA ASN A 232 12.10 -14.83 13.47
C ASN A 232 11.78 -16.30 13.75
N GLN A 233 12.77 -17.20 13.68
CA GLN A 233 12.59 -18.60 14.09
C GLN A 233 12.42 -18.79 15.60
N MET A 234 12.82 -17.79 16.40
CA MET A 234 12.73 -17.82 17.86
C MET A 234 11.45 -17.14 18.39
N VAL A 235 10.75 -16.41 17.53
CA VAL A 235 9.48 -15.73 17.83
C VAL A 235 8.39 -16.77 18.10
N GLN A 236 7.63 -16.61 19.19
CA GLN A 236 6.59 -17.57 19.54
C GLN A 236 5.37 -17.46 18.61
N ARG A 237 4.53 -18.50 18.56
CA ARG A 237 3.37 -18.60 17.64
C ARG A 237 2.35 -17.45 17.74
N ASN A 238 2.38 -16.62 18.78
CA ASN A 238 1.46 -15.50 19.00
C ASN A 238 2.13 -14.12 18.88
N GLU A 239 3.41 -14.07 18.53
CA GLU A 239 4.17 -12.83 18.41
C GLU A 239 4.29 -12.40 16.94
N VAL A 240 4.44 -11.10 16.70
CA VAL A 240 4.57 -10.55 15.36
C VAL A 240 6.04 -10.64 14.93
N PRO A 241 6.37 -11.39 13.85
CA PRO A 241 7.75 -11.50 13.40
C PRO A 241 8.28 -10.16 12.88
N LEU A 242 9.61 -10.00 12.93
CA LEU A 242 10.30 -8.89 12.30
C LEU A 242 10.02 -8.88 10.79
N SER A 243 9.60 -7.71 10.30
CA SER A 243 9.36 -7.50 8.87
C SER A 243 10.65 -7.21 8.11
N LEU A 244 10.58 -7.28 6.78
CA LEU A 244 11.64 -6.86 5.86
C LEU A 244 12.12 -5.41 6.08
N ARG A 245 11.30 -4.56 6.72
CA ARG A 245 11.69 -3.20 7.10
C ARG A 245 12.88 -3.20 8.06
N ALA A 246 12.95 -4.16 8.99
CA ALA A 246 14.07 -4.26 9.92
C ALA A 246 15.39 -4.50 9.18
N SER A 247 15.40 -5.44 8.23
CA SER A 247 16.56 -5.71 7.38
C SER A 247 16.98 -4.48 6.57
N ILE A 248 16.01 -3.76 5.98
CA ILE A 248 16.27 -2.53 5.21
C ILE A 248 16.84 -1.43 6.12
N MET A 249 16.28 -1.23 7.32
CA MET A 249 16.75 -0.20 8.26
C MET A 249 18.18 -0.48 8.73
N ILE A 250 18.50 -1.71 9.13
CA ILE A 250 19.87 -2.09 9.53
C ILE A 250 20.84 -1.81 8.38
N ALA A 251 20.51 -2.27 7.17
CA ALA A 251 21.36 -2.10 6.00
C ALA A 251 21.55 -0.63 5.59
N ASP A 252 20.46 0.15 5.58
CA ASP A 252 20.49 1.56 5.19
C ASP A 252 21.26 2.41 6.20
N ILE A 253 21.00 2.24 7.50
CA ILE A 253 21.71 2.96 8.56
C ILE A 253 23.19 2.60 8.53
N ALA A 254 23.54 1.31 8.51
CA ALA A 254 24.95 0.89 8.48
C ALA A 254 25.70 1.47 7.27
N ARG A 255 25.06 1.55 6.11
CA ARG A 255 25.64 2.18 4.92
C ARG A 255 25.82 3.69 5.08
N GLN A 256 24.80 4.39 5.60
CA GLN A 256 24.82 5.85 5.71
C GLN A 256 25.82 6.35 6.77
N THR A 257 25.96 5.62 7.87
CA THR A 257 26.88 5.97 8.97
C THR A 257 28.27 5.37 8.81
N GLY A 258 28.46 4.43 7.87
CA GLY A 258 29.73 3.75 7.65
C GLY A 258 30.05 2.66 8.67
N ILE A 259 29.06 2.19 9.44
CA ILE A 259 29.20 1.07 10.38
C ILE A 259 29.55 -0.20 9.58
N SER A 260 30.60 -0.90 10.00
CA SER A 260 30.96 -2.20 9.43
C SER A 260 29.93 -3.25 9.83
N ILE A 261 29.29 -3.88 8.85
CA ILE A 261 28.38 -5.02 9.04
C ILE A 261 29.21 -6.25 9.41
N ASP A 262 29.52 -6.40 10.69
CA ASP A 262 30.32 -7.46 11.29
C ASP A 262 29.76 -7.76 12.69
N GLY A 263 29.48 -9.03 12.99
CA GLY A 263 28.89 -9.44 14.27
C GLY A 263 29.76 -9.14 15.49
N ASN A 264 31.05 -8.81 15.32
CA ASN A 264 31.95 -8.41 16.40
C ASN A 264 32.07 -6.89 16.56
N ASN A 265 31.50 -6.10 15.65
CA ASN A 265 31.51 -4.64 15.74
C ASN A 265 30.46 -4.17 16.76
N GLU A 266 30.90 -3.40 17.77
CA GLU A 266 30.03 -2.92 18.86
C GLU A 266 28.91 -1.98 18.36
N GLU A 267 29.22 -1.08 17.41
CA GLU A 267 28.21 -0.18 16.84
C GLU A 267 27.16 -0.95 16.03
N PHE A 268 27.57 -2.00 15.32
CA PHE A 268 26.65 -2.87 14.58
C PHE A 268 25.78 -3.72 15.53
N GLN A 269 26.35 -4.25 16.61
CA GLN A 269 25.60 -4.95 17.65
C GLN A 269 24.54 -4.05 18.29
N ASN A 270 24.91 -2.81 18.63
CA ASN A 270 23.99 -1.82 19.18
C ASN A 270 22.87 -1.50 18.18
N LEU A 271 23.19 -1.28 16.90
CA LEU A 271 22.19 -1.05 15.86
C LEU A 271 21.19 -2.22 15.73
N CYS A 272 21.69 -3.45 15.69
CA CYS A 272 20.86 -4.64 15.62
C CYS A 272 19.98 -4.78 16.86
N LEU A 273 20.52 -4.48 18.05
CA LEU A 273 19.78 -4.53 19.31
C LEU A 273 18.68 -3.47 19.32
N ASP A 274 18.98 -2.21 19.02
CA ASP A 274 18.03 -1.11 19.05
C ASP A 274 16.83 -1.32 18.12
N LEU A 275 17.07 -1.92 16.94
CA LEU A 275 16.02 -2.16 15.95
C LEU A 275 15.20 -3.43 16.18
N THR A 276 15.75 -4.42 16.89
CA THR A 276 15.09 -5.71 17.08
C THR A 276 14.52 -5.89 18.47
N TYR A 277 15.05 -5.20 19.49
CA TYR A 277 14.70 -5.38 20.90
C TYR A 277 13.20 -5.31 21.15
N PHE A 278 12.52 -4.26 20.68
CA PHE A 278 11.09 -4.07 20.95
C PHE A 278 10.21 -5.20 20.39
N SER A 279 10.59 -5.82 19.26
CA SER A 279 9.84 -6.93 18.70
C SER A 279 10.00 -8.24 19.46
N PHE A 280 11.04 -8.35 20.31
CA PHE A 280 11.32 -9.53 21.14
C PHE A 280 10.99 -9.34 22.62
N VAL A 281 10.78 -8.11 23.08
CA VAL A 281 10.35 -7.86 24.45
C VAL A 281 8.87 -8.18 24.56
N THR A 282 8.57 -9.36 25.10
CA THR A 282 7.24 -9.67 25.63
C THR A 282 7.18 -9.41 27.12
N SER A 283 5.96 -9.20 27.62
CA SER A 283 5.67 -8.94 29.03
C SER A 283 6.18 -10.03 30.00
N GLU A 284 6.60 -11.20 29.49
CA GLU A 284 7.00 -12.38 30.27
C GLU A 284 8.50 -12.74 30.15
N MET A 285 9.28 -12.06 29.29
CA MET A 285 10.69 -12.39 29.08
C MET A 285 11.65 -11.50 29.90
N ASP A 286 12.70 -12.12 30.44
CA ASP A 286 13.81 -11.42 31.10
C ASP A 286 14.60 -10.60 30.06
N GLU A 287 14.65 -9.28 30.25
CA GLU A 287 15.33 -8.33 29.36
C GLU A 287 16.79 -8.74 29.08
N LYS A 288 17.48 -9.32 30.07
CA LYS A 288 18.87 -9.78 29.87
C LYS A 288 18.95 -10.93 28.88
N LYS A 289 18.04 -11.90 28.96
CA LYS A 289 18.00 -13.05 28.04
C LYS A 289 17.68 -12.63 26.62
N VAL A 290 16.79 -11.65 26.43
CA VAL A 290 16.46 -11.10 25.11
C VAL A 290 17.71 -10.48 24.48
N LYS A 291 18.42 -9.62 25.21
CA LYS A 291 19.66 -8.98 24.73
C LYS A 291 20.75 -10.00 24.41
N GLU A 292 20.97 -10.98 25.28
CA GLU A 292 21.93 -12.06 25.05
C GLU A 292 21.60 -12.88 23.80
N THR A 293 20.31 -13.15 23.56
CA THR A 293 19.86 -13.91 22.38
C THR A 293 20.13 -13.13 21.08
N ILE A 294 19.77 -11.85 21.05
CA ILE A 294 20.00 -10.97 19.89
C ILE A 294 21.50 -10.87 19.60
N LEU A 295 22.33 -10.61 20.61
CA LEU A 295 23.78 -10.53 20.46
C LEU A 295 24.40 -11.86 20.01
N THR A 296 23.87 -12.99 20.49
CA THR A 296 24.33 -14.31 20.07
C THR A 296 24.02 -14.59 18.61
N GLN A 297 22.85 -14.16 18.10
CA GLN A 297 22.57 -14.24 16.66
C GLN A 297 23.40 -13.26 15.85
N CYS A 298 23.61 -12.03 16.35
CA CYS A 298 24.40 -11.01 15.67
C CYS A 298 25.85 -11.49 15.47
N LYS A 299 26.44 -12.16 16.47
CA LYS A 299 27.80 -12.73 16.39
C LYS A 299 27.98 -13.87 15.37
N LYS A 300 26.91 -14.37 14.76
CA LYS A 300 26.98 -15.35 13.67
C LYS A 300 27.24 -14.70 12.31
N ILE A 301 27.09 -13.37 12.22
CA ILE A 301 27.47 -12.54 11.08
C ILE A 301 28.97 -12.26 11.12
#